data_AF-A0A8D5FQ19-F1
#
_entry.id   AF-A0A8D5FQ19-F1
#
_cell.length_a   1.000
_cell.length_b   1.000
_cell.length_c   1.000
_cell.angle_alpha   90.00
_cell.angle_beta   90.00
_cell.angle_gamma   90.00
#
_symmetry.space_group_name_H-M   'P 1'
#
loop_
_entity.id
_entity.type
_entity.pdbx_description
1 polymer ?
#
loop_
_entity_poly.entity_id
_entity_poly.type
_entity_poly.pdbx_seq_one_letter_code
_entity_poly.pdbx_strand_id
1 'polypeptide(L)'
;MAGITSPLSKSLVTDISGKFAYEVLGADHGVSFKTPLGTNHGFNGWADLFLTTPPDGLRDIYGILSSTLAGIKLDLIYHDFRADEGNSDYGNEFDAMLTKKFGSHYILQAVYADYNASDYKMDTRKFWLQFTVVF
;
A
#
# COMPACT_ATOMS: atom_id res chain seq x y z
N MET A 1 11.10 -4.03 10.05
CA MET A 1 11.08 -4.38 8.62
C MET A 1 12.35 -5.17 8.30
N ALA A 2 12.22 -6.41 7.82
CA ALA A 2 13.34 -7.21 7.30
C ALA A 2 13.19 -7.31 5.78
N GLY A 3 14.29 -7.27 5.03
CA GLY A 3 14.27 -7.34 3.57
C GLY A 3 15.51 -8.04 3.01
N ILE A 4 15.34 -8.68 1.85
CA ILE A 4 16.40 -9.36 1.09
C ILE A 4 16.54 -8.62 -0.24
N THR A 5 17.78 -8.34 -0.66
CA THR A 5 18.08 -7.72 -1.96
C THR A 5 19.05 -8.62 -2.75
N SER A 6 18.91 -8.68 -4.07
CA SER A 6 19.85 -9.40 -4.96
C SER A 6 20.26 -8.53 -6.16
N PRO A 7 21.54 -8.18 -6.30
CA PRO A 7 22.04 -7.44 -7.47
C PRO A 7 22.47 -8.42 -8.58
N LEU A 8 21.62 -8.67 -9.57
CA LEU A 8 21.99 -9.40 -10.79
C LEU A 8 22.12 -8.43 -11.97
N SER A 9 23.34 -7.92 -12.19
CA SER A 9 23.73 -6.86 -13.14
C SER A 9 23.44 -7.11 -14.64
N LYS A 10 22.91 -8.28 -15.04
CA LYS A 10 22.58 -8.60 -16.46
C LYS A 10 21.13 -9.03 -16.66
N SER A 11 20.30 -9.01 -15.62
CA SER A 11 18.91 -9.43 -15.68
C SER A 11 18.02 -8.27 -16.14
N LEU A 12 16.97 -8.57 -16.92
CA LEU A 12 15.90 -7.60 -17.20
C LEU A 12 15.10 -7.25 -15.93
N VAL A 13 15.20 -8.09 -14.90
CA VAL A 13 14.62 -7.89 -13.57
C VAL A 13 15.75 -7.59 -12.58
N THR A 14 15.73 -6.41 -11.98
CA THR A 14 16.68 -5.97 -10.94
C THR A 14 15.95 -5.50 -9.69
N ASP A 15 16.70 -5.18 -8.63
CA ASP A 15 16.20 -4.52 -7.42
C ASP A 15 15.02 -5.24 -6.74
N ILE A 16 15.00 -6.56 -6.81
CA ILE A 16 13.98 -7.37 -6.14
C ILE A 16 14.13 -7.19 -4.64
N SER A 17 13.07 -6.76 -3.98
CA SER A 17 12.98 -6.67 -2.53
C SER A 17 11.60 -7.06 -2.04
N GLY A 18 11.56 -7.75 -0.91
CA GLY A 18 10.34 -8.10 -0.20
C GLY A 18 10.34 -7.49 1.19
N LYS A 19 9.18 -7.08 1.67
CA LYS A 19 8.95 -6.59 3.04
C LYS A 19 7.67 -7.20 3.59
N PHE A 20 7.64 -7.40 4.89
CA PHE A 20 6.45 -7.78 5.63
C PHE A 20 6.37 -6.91 6.89
N ALA A 21 5.16 -6.49 7.22
CA ALA A 21 4.89 -5.57 8.32
C ALA A 21 3.56 -5.91 9.00
N TYR A 22 3.47 -5.48 10.25
CA TYR A 22 2.27 -5.52 11.06
C TYR A 22 2.13 -4.17 11.75
N GLU A 23 1.00 -3.51 11.56
CA GLU A 23 0.67 -2.21 12.12
C GLU A 23 -0.61 -2.30 12.97
N VAL A 24 -0.63 -1.52 14.05
CA VAL A 24 -1.81 -1.37 14.91
C VAL A 24 -2.03 0.11 15.21
N LEU A 25 -3.16 0.64 14.77
CA LEU A 25 -3.73 1.91 15.21
C LEU A 25 -4.82 1.59 16.23
N GLY A 26 -4.44 1.55 17.51
CA GLY A 26 -5.30 0.99 18.55
C GLY A 26 -6.57 1.79 18.84
N ALA A 27 -7.46 1.19 19.62
CA ALA A 27 -8.66 1.83 20.12
C ALA A 27 -8.93 1.50 21.60
N ASP A 28 -9.71 2.36 22.24
CA ASP A 28 -10.23 2.17 23.60
C ASP A 28 -11.61 2.83 23.72
N HIS A 29 -12.64 2.06 24.11
CA HIS A 29 -14.02 2.52 24.27
C HIS A 29 -14.57 3.30 23.06
N GLY A 30 -14.27 2.83 21.83
CA GLY A 30 -14.73 3.46 20.58
C GLY A 30 -13.96 4.73 20.18
N VAL A 31 -12.85 5.02 20.87
CA VAL A 31 -11.92 6.10 20.51
C VAL A 31 -10.65 5.49 19.94
N SER A 32 -10.37 5.74 18.67
CA SER A 32 -9.18 5.23 17.99
C SER A 32 -8.04 6.22 17.88
N PHE A 33 -6.81 5.68 17.79
CA PHE A 33 -5.62 6.42 17.44
C PHE A 33 -5.68 6.87 15.98
N LYS A 34 -5.52 8.17 15.75
CA LYS A 34 -5.65 8.79 14.42
C LYS A 34 -4.38 9.54 14.05
N THR A 35 -4.06 9.52 12.77
CA THR A 35 -2.89 10.18 12.16
C THR A 35 -3.34 11.19 11.09
N PRO A 36 -3.93 12.35 11.46
CA PRO A 36 -4.49 13.28 10.46
C PRO A 36 -3.46 13.85 9.48
N LEU A 37 -2.18 13.90 9.90
CA LEU A 37 -1.05 14.37 9.08
C LEU A 37 -0.15 13.21 8.61
N GLY A 38 -0.61 11.96 8.79
CA GLY A 38 0.11 10.77 8.36
C GLY A 38 -0.01 10.52 6.86
N THR A 39 0.94 9.77 6.30
CA THR A 39 0.89 9.27 4.92
C THR A 39 -0.05 8.06 4.81
N ASN A 40 -1.30 8.21 5.27
CA ASN A 40 -2.23 7.10 5.48
C ASN A 40 -2.56 6.36 4.18
N HIS A 41 -2.57 7.05 3.03
CA HIS A 41 -2.66 6.39 1.72
C HIS A 41 -1.60 5.32 1.55
N GLY A 42 -0.34 5.58 1.91
CA GLY A 42 0.76 4.64 1.69
C GLY A 42 0.87 3.49 2.71
N PHE A 43 0.24 3.64 3.88
CA PHE A 43 0.31 2.65 4.97
C PHE A 43 -1.00 1.91 5.19
N ASN A 44 -2.15 2.55 4.97
CA ASN A 44 -3.47 2.03 5.30
C ASN A 44 -4.31 1.74 4.03
N GLY A 45 -3.65 1.34 2.93
CA GLY A 45 -4.29 1.02 1.64
C GLY A 45 -4.47 2.23 0.69
N TRP A 46 -4.21 1.99 -0.59
CA TRP A 46 -4.29 2.98 -1.67
C TRP A 46 -5.73 3.20 -2.17
N ALA A 47 -6.67 2.35 -1.77
CA ALA A 47 -8.09 2.55 -2.03
C ALA A 47 -8.67 3.70 -1.17
N ASP A 48 -7.93 4.15 -0.14
CA ASP A 48 -8.29 5.24 0.79
C ASP A 48 -9.46 4.93 1.73
N LEU A 49 -9.64 3.66 2.09
CA LEU A 49 -10.75 3.22 2.96
C LEU A 49 -10.43 3.49 4.43
N PHE A 50 -9.16 3.64 4.80
CA PHE A 50 -8.71 3.81 6.19
C PHE A 50 -7.94 5.12 6.41
N LEU A 51 -8.23 6.18 5.63
CA LEU A 51 -7.68 7.54 5.86
C LEU A 51 -8.03 8.11 7.23
N THR A 52 -9.14 7.65 7.81
CA THR A 52 -9.52 7.87 9.21
C THR A 52 -9.69 6.52 9.86
N THR A 53 -8.96 6.27 10.94
CA THR A 53 -9.05 5.02 11.71
C THR A 53 -10.49 4.80 12.19
N PRO A 54 -11.07 3.59 11.99
CA PRO A 54 -12.39 3.23 12.52
C PRO A 54 -12.46 3.39 14.05
N PRO A 55 -13.66 3.52 14.66
CA PRO A 55 -13.80 3.62 16.12
C PRO A 55 -13.14 2.47 16.89
N ASP A 56 -13.24 1.24 16.35
CA ASP A 56 -12.69 0.02 16.95
C ASP A 56 -11.22 -0.20 16.58
N GLY A 57 -10.54 0.83 16.07
CA GLY A 57 -9.13 0.77 15.68
C GLY A 57 -8.92 0.08 14.34
N LEU A 58 -7.64 -0.12 13.99
CA LEU A 58 -7.20 -0.79 12.77
C LEU A 58 -5.96 -1.61 13.05
N ARG A 59 -6.01 -2.89 12.69
CA ARG A 59 -4.85 -3.76 12.53
C ARG A 59 -4.65 -4.06 11.07
N ASP A 60 -3.41 -4.02 10.63
CA ASP A 60 -3.03 -4.31 9.26
C ASP A 60 -1.80 -5.23 9.24
N ILE A 61 -1.95 -6.39 8.59
CA ILE A 61 -0.82 -7.25 8.21
C ILE A 61 -0.64 -7.10 6.71
N TYR A 62 0.54 -6.64 6.30
CA TYR A 62 0.78 -6.39 4.88
C TYR A 62 2.17 -6.78 4.41
N GLY A 63 2.24 -7.13 3.13
CA GLY A 63 3.45 -7.51 2.42
C GLY A 63 3.67 -6.61 1.23
N ILE A 64 4.93 -6.24 0.98
CA ILE A 64 5.33 -5.44 -0.19
C ILE A 64 6.33 -6.25 -1.01
N LEU A 65 6.11 -6.34 -2.31
CA LEU A 65 7.08 -6.83 -3.28
C LEU A 65 7.42 -5.71 -4.26
N SER A 66 8.70 -5.37 -4.35
CA SER A 66 9.21 -4.36 -5.28
C SER A 66 10.24 -4.97 -6.22
N SER A 67 10.24 -4.56 -7.48
CA SER A 67 11.28 -4.90 -8.46
C SER A 67 11.37 -3.84 -9.56
N THR A 68 12.44 -3.90 -10.35
CA THR A 68 12.58 -3.11 -11.58
C THR A 68 12.62 -4.06 -12.77
N LEU A 69 11.63 -3.99 -13.66
CA LEU A 69 11.57 -4.77 -14.90
C LEU A 69 11.77 -3.85 -16.11
N ALA A 70 12.82 -4.08 -16.91
CA ALA A 70 13.14 -3.29 -18.10
C ALA A 70 13.15 -1.76 -17.83
N GLY A 71 13.64 -1.37 -16.64
CA GLY A 71 13.67 0.02 -16.18
C GLY A 71 12.31 0.62 -15.84
N ILE A 72 11.28 -0.20 -15.61
CA ILE A 72 9.99 0.18 -15.01
C ILE A 72 10.00 -0.41 -13.60
N LYS A 73 9.82 0.45 -12.59
CA LYS A 73 9.66 -0.02 -11.20
C LYS A 73 8.23 -0.55 -11.03
N LEU A 74 8.11 -1.72 -10.44
CA LEU A 74 6.88 -2.36 -10.01
C LEU A 74 6.87 -2.43 -8.48
N ASP A 75 5.82 -1.94 -7.86
CA ASP A 75 5.50 -2.16 -6.45
C ASP A 75 4.15 -2.88 -6.37
N LEU A 76 4.09 -3.99 -5.63
CA LEU A 76 2.89 -4.74 -5.31
C LEU A 76 2.73 -4.78 -3.80
N ILE A 77 1.53 -4.53 -3.30
CA ILE A 77 1.21 -4.58 -1.86
C ILE A 77 -0.05 -5.39 -1.66
N TYR A 78 -0.08 -6.19 -0.61
CA TYR A 78 -1.30 -6.87 -0.16
C TYR A 78 -1.50 -6.60 1.32
N HIS A 79 -2.71 -6.20 1.69
CA HIS A 79 -3.14 -5.89 3.05
C HIS A 79 -4.23 -6.86 3.54
N ASP A 80 -4.19 -7.23 4.81
CA ASP A 80 -5.27 -7.90 5.56
C ASP A 80 -5.68 -6.99 6.72
N PHE A 81 -6.84 -6.35 6.61
CA PHE A 81 -7.32 -5.36 7.58
C PHE A 81 -8.31 -5.96 8.56
N ARG A 82 -8.15 -5.63 9.85
CA ARG A 82 -9.06 -6.07 10.92
C ARG A 82 -9.30 -4.95 11.93
N ALA A 83 -10.38 -5.04 12.70
CA ALA A 83 -10.55 -4.21 13.89
C ALA A 83 -9.46 -4.50 14.92
N ASP A 84 -9.09 -3.51 15.75
CA ASP A 84 -8.23 -3.73 16.91
C ASP A 84 -9.05 -4.22 18.11
N GLU A 85 -10.14 -3.54 18.41
CA GLU A 85 -11.13 -3.99 19.38
C GLU A 85 -12.22 -4.84 18.71
N GLY A 86 -12.61 -5.95 19.36
CA GLY A 86 -13.57 -6.89 18.80
C GLY A 86 -12.96 -7.86 17.78
N ASN A 87 -13.81 -8.40 16.88
CA ASN A 87 -13.47 -9.48 15.95
C ASN A 87 -13.87 -9.18 14.49
N SER A 88 -14.16 -7.92 14.16
CA SER A 88 -14.62 -7.54 12.82
C SER A 88 -13.49 -7.72 11.79
N ASP A 89 -13.80 -8.40 10.69
CA ASP A 89 -12.93 -8.54 9.53
C ASP A 89 -13.19 -7.35 8.61
N TYR A 90 -12.20 -6.49 8.41
CA TYR A 90 -12.38 -5.32 7.57
C TYR A 90 -12.10 -5.60 6.10
N GLY A 91 -11.72 -6.82 5.72
CA GLY A 91 -11.42 -7.18 4.35
C GLY A 91 -9.94 -7.01 4.00
N ASN A 92 -9.64 -7.14 2.71
CA ASN A 92 -8.29 -7.15 2.18
C ASN A 92 -8.15 -6.20 0.99
N GLU A 93 -6.91 -5.84 0.68
CA GLU A 93 -6.61 -4.93 -0.43
C GLU A 93 -5.38 -5.38 -1.20
N PHE A 94 -5.47 -5.31 -2.53
CA PHE A 94 -4.34 -5.49 -3.42
C PHE A 94 -4.03 -4.20 -4.17
N ASP A 95 -2.77 -3.77 -4.06
CA ASP A 95 -2.26 -2.56 -4.68
C ASP A 95 -1.15 -2.87 -5.67
N ALA A 96 -1.12 -2.12 -6.76
CA ALA A 96 -0.08 -2.21 -7.77
C ALA A 96 0.28 -0.84 -8.33
N MET A 97 1.59 -0.55 -8.41
CA MET A 97 2.10 0.66 -9.05
C MET A 97 3.22 0.33 -10.03
N LEU A 98 3.10 0.91 -11.23
CA LEU A 98 4.17 0.98 -12.20
C LEU A 98 4.71 2.41 -12.25
N THR A 99 6.04 2.55 -12.17
CA THR A 99 6.72 3.85 -12.29
C THR A 99 7.79 3.79 -13.37
N LYS A 100 7.69 4.65 -14.39
CA LYS A 100 8.72 4.83 -15.42
C LYS A 100 9.30 6.23 -15.36
N LYS A 101 10.60 6.31 -15.12
CA LYS A 101 11.37 7.55 -15.33
C LYS A 101 11.92 7.56 -16.76
N PHE A 102 11.83 8.70 -17.43
CA PHE A 102 12.37 8.87 -18.78
C PHE A 102 12.79 10.31 -19.02
N GLY A 103 13.78 10.49 -19.89
CA GLY A 103 14.52 11.76 -19.97
C GLY A 103 15.15 12.11 -18.61
N SER A 104 15.54 13.37 -18.45
CA SER A 104 16.10 13.88 -17.19
C SER A 104 15.04 14.39 -16.21
N HIS A 105 13.79 14.60 -16.66
CA HIS A 105 12.79 15.40 -15.93
C HIS A 105 11.41 14.75 -15.82
N TYR A 106 11.18 13.55 -16.38
CA TYR A 106 9.82 13.00 -16.49
C TYR A 106 9.62 11.70 -15.73
N ILE A 107 8.49 11.61 -15.04
CA ILE A 107 8.03 10.41 -14.34
C ILE A 107 6.59 10.15 -14.75
N LEU A 108 6.30 8.93 -15.21
CA LEU A 108 4.95 8.44 -15.44
C LEU A 108 4.66 7.33 -14.44
N GLN A 109 3.49 7.40 -13.79
CA GLN A 109 3.02 6.40 -12.85
C GLN A 109 1.63 5.91 -13.27
N ALA A 110 1.41 4.61 -13.12
CA ALA A 110 0.09 4.00 -13.18
C ALA A 110 -0.14 3.28 -11.86
N VAL A 111 -1.27 3.54 -11.22
CA VAL A 111 -1.58 3.02 -9.89
C VAL A 111 -2.95 2.37 -9.90
N TYR A 112 -3.06 1.22 -9.24
CA TYR A 112 -4.26 0.42 -9.08
C TYR A 112 -4.40 0.00 -7.62
N ALA A 113 -5.64 0.02 -7.12
CA ALA A 113 -6.02 -0.48 -5.81
C ALA A 113 -7.36 -1.24 -5.92
N ASP A 114 -7.45 -2.39 -5.26
CA ASP A 114 -8.65 -3.25 -5.23
C ASP A 114 -8.89 -3.74 -3.81
N TYR A 115 -9.81 -3.06 -3.11
CA TYR A 115 -10.25 -3.42 -1.78
C TYR A 115 -11.51 -4.27 -1.86
N ASN A 116 -11.46 -5.45 -1.25
CA ASN A 116 -12.59 -6.35 -1.08
C ASN A 116 -13.07 -6.30 0.36
N ALA A 117 -14.30 -5.83 0.55
CA ALA A 117 -14.89 -5.63 1.87
C ALA A 117 -15.43 -6.94 2.46
N SER A 118 -15.23 -7.09 3.77
CA SER A 118 -15.93 -8.09 4.59
C SER A 118 -17.02 -7.38 5.43
N ASP A 119 -16.73 -7.01 6.67
CA ASP A 119 -17.67 -6.38 7.60
C ASP A 119 -17.55 -4.84 7.63
N TYR A 120 -16.66 -4.25 6.82
CA TYR A 120 -16.37 -2.82 6.81
C TYR A 120 -16.52 -2.20 5.43
N LYS A 121 -17.27 -1.10 5.35
CA LYS A 121 -17.51 -0.32 4.11
C LYS A 121 -18.01 -1.18 2.94
N MET A 122 -17.39 -1.06 1.76
CA MET A 122 -17.83 -1.68 0.51
C MET A 122 -16.65 -1.87 -0.44
N ASP A 123 -16.75 -2.86 -1.33
CA ASP A 123 -15.78 -3.10 -2.39
C ASP A 123 -15.43 -1.81 -3.13
N THR A 124 -14.14 -1.54 -3.28
CA THR A 124 -13.67 -0.30 -3.90
C THR A 124 -12.48 -0.58 -4.80
N ARG A 125 -12.61 -0.16 -6.05
CA ARG A 125 -11.51 -0.19 -7.03
C ARG A 125 -11.14 1.20 -7.48
N LYS A 126 -9.85 1.47 -7.54
CA LYS A 126 -9.28 2.73 -8.03
C LYS A 126 -8.20 2.45 -9.06
N PHE A 127 -8.17 3.31 -10.07
CA PHE A 127 -7.10 3.37 -11.05
C PHE A 127 -6.83 4.82 -11.43
N TRP A 128 -5.56 5.21 -11.47
CA TRP A 128 -5.18 6.53 -11.98
C TRP A 128 -3.80 6.52 -12.63
N LEU A 129 -3.58 7.54 -13.45
CA LEU A 129 -2.31 7.84 -14.08
C LEU A 129 -1.79 9.17 -13.53
N GLN A 130 -0.50 9.26 -13.30
CA GLN A 130 0.16 10.48 -12.87
C GLN A 130 1.36 10.76 -13.75
N PHE A 131 1.45 11.99 -14.23
CA PHE A 131 2.61 12.51 -14.95
C PHE A 131 3.24 13.63 -14.13
N THR A 132 4.54 13.49 -13.84
CA THR A 132 5.30 14.43 -13.03
C THR A 132 6.47 14.99 -13.83
N VAL A 133 6.63 16.32 -13.79
CA VAL A 133 7.79 17.03 -14.33
C VAL A 133 8.64 17.53 -13.16
N VAL A 134 9.93 17.17 -13.15
CA VAL A 134 10.91 17.60 -12.15
C VAL A 134 11.78 18.68 -12.77
N PHE A 135 11.79 19.88 -12.19
CA PHE A 135 12.55 21.04 -12.66
C PHE A 135 13.83 21.24 -11.84
#